data_AF-E0YTD6-F1
#
_entry.id   AF-E0YTD6-F1
#
_cell.length_a   1.000
_cell.length_b   1.000
_cell.length_c   1.000
_cell.angle_alpha   90.00
_cell.angle_beta   90.00
_cell.angle_gamma   90.00
#
_symmetry.space_group_name_H-M   'P 1'
#
loop_
_entity.id
_entity.type
_entity.pdbx_description
1 polymer ?
#
loop_
_entity_poly.entity_id
_entity_poly.type
_entity_poly.pdbx_seq_one_letter_code
_entity_poly.pdbx_strand_id
1 'polypeptide(L)'
;HYTADTSMAFSSVAHICRDVNNGWLLRNLHANGASFFFICIYLHIGRGMYYGSYLFKETWNIGVILLFLVMATAFVGYVLPWGQMSFWGATVITNLLSAAPYIGTELVQWIWGGF
;
A
#
# COMPACT_ATOMS: atom_id res chain seq x y z
N HIS A 1 3.15 19.05 -3.47
CA HIS A 1 1.72 19.29 -3.71
C HIS A 1 0.81 18.50 -2.76
N TYR A 2 1.20 17.31 -2.31
CA TYR A 2 0.51 16.63 -1.22
C TYR A 2 0.88 17.23 0.14
N THR A 3 -0.05 17.23 1.09
CA THR A 3 0.15 17.65 2.48
C THR A 3 -0.34 16.56 3.43
N ALA A 4 0.54 16.10 4.33
CA ALA A 4 0.26 15.02 5.29
C ALA A 4 -0.37 15.56 6.59
N ASP A 5 -1.53 16.18 6.48
CA ASP A 5 -2.35 16.64 7.61
C ASP A 5 -3.79 16.18 7.38
N THR A 6 -4.46 15.65 8.40
CA THR A 6 -5.80 15.04 8.23
C THR A 6 -6.85 16.04 7.72
N SER A 7 -6.71 17.33 8.02
CA SER A 7 -7.61 18.39 7.54
C SER A 7 -7.33 18.80 6.09
N MET A 8 -6.14 18.51 5.57
CA MET A 8 -5.68 18.96 4.25
C MET A 8 -5.34 17.83 3.27
N ALA A 9 -5.20 16.58 3.71
CA ALA A 9 -4.73 15.48 2.87
C ALA A 9 -5.64 15.27 1.66
N PHE A 10 -6.94 15.17 1.89
CA PHE A 10 -7.93 15.00 0.81
C PHE A 10 -7.97 16.21 -0.14
N SER A 11 -7.99 17.43 0.40
CA SER A 11 -8.03 18.66 -0.41
C SER A 11 -6.73 18.88 -1.19
N SER A 12 -5.57 18.49 -0.65
CA SER A 12 -4.28 18.55 -1.36
C SER A 12 -4.23 17.60 -2.56
N VAL A 13 -4.83 16.41 -2.46
CA VAL A 13 -4.98 15.50 -3.61
C VAL A 13 -5.96 16.06 -4.64
N ALA A 14 -7.04 16.72 -4.21
CA ALA A 14 -7.95 17.41 -5.12
C ALA A 14 -7.26 18.57 -5.86
N HIS A 15 -6.43 19.36 -5.15
CA HIS A 15 -5.61 20.42 -5.72
C HIS A 15 -4.60 19.88 -6.75
N ILE A 16 -3.93 18.74 -6.47
CA ILE A 16 -3.08 18.07 -7.48
C ILE A 16 -3.87 17.79 -8.76
N CYS A 17 -5.08 17.26 -8.66
CA CYS A 17 -5.86 16.89 -9.83
C CYS A 17 -6.44 18.10 -10.59
N ARG A 18 -6.72 19.21 -9.91
CA ARG A 18 -7.49 20.33 -10.48
C ARG A 18 -6.61 21.51 -10.90
N ASP A 19 -5.60 21.82 -10.10
CA ASP A 19 -4.91 23.11 -10.16
C ASP A 19 -3.42 22.98 -10.52
N VAL A 20 -2.86 21.76 -10.44
CA VAL A 20 -1.49 21.48 -10.86
C VAL A 20 -1.45 21.06 -12.32
N ASN A 21 -0.58 21.70 -13.11
CA ASN A 21 -0.37 21.37 -14.52
C ASN A 21 -0.06 19.88 -14.70
N ASN A 22 -0.88 19.17 -15.48
CA ASN A 22 -0.82 17.72 -15.69
C ASN A 22 -0.93 16.87 -14.42
N GLY A 23 -1.35 17.44 -13.28
CA GLY A 23 -1.42 16.73 -12.02
C GLY A 23 -2.48 15.62 -12.01
N TRP A 24 -3.60 15.80 -12.72
CA TRP A 24 -4.58 14.73 -12.94
C TRP A 24 -3.96 13.52 -13.66
N LEU A 25 -3.12 13.77 -14.68
CA LEU A 25 -2.50 12.71 -15.47
C LEU A 25 -1.51 11.94 -14.60
N LEU A 26 -0.64 12.65 -13.88
CA LEU A 26 0.33 12.04 -12.97
C LEU A 26 -0.36 11.25 -11.85
N ARG A 27 -1.43 11.79 -11.26
CA ARG A 27 -2.19 11.09 -10.21
C ARG A 27 -2.83 9.82 -10.74
N ASN A 28 -3.44 9.86 -11.92
CA ASN A 28 -4.07 8.68 -12.52
C ASN A 28 -3.04 7.64 -12.96
N LEU A 29 -1.90 8.07 -13.52
CA LEU A 29 -0.78 7.18 -13.85
C LEU A 29 -0.24 6.49 -12.60
N HIS A 30 -0.04 7.22 -11.50
CA HIS A 30 0.44 6.64 -10.26
C HIS A 30 -0.56 5.62 -9.68
N ALA A 31 -1.85 5.98 -9.62
CA ALA A 31 -2.89 5.10 -9.08
C ALA A 31 -3.09 3.82 -9.93
N ASN A 32 -3.19 3.95 -11.25
CA ASN A 32 -3.32 2.79 -12.13
C ASN A 32 -2.01 2.00 -12.26
N GLY A 33 -0.87 2.69 -12.15
CA GLY A 33 0.45 2.09 -12.13
C GLY A 33 0.63 1.11 -10.98
N ALA A 34 0.07 1.41 -9.79
CA ALA A 34 0.07 0.48 -8.67
C ALA A 34 -0.67 -0.83 -9.01
N SER A 35 -1.86 -0.76 -9.61
CA SER A 35 -2.59 -1.96 -10.06
C SER A 35 -1.83 -2.74 -11.13
N PHE A 36 -1.25 -2.05 -12.11
CA PHE A 36 -0.42 -2.67 -13.13
C PHE A 36 0.80 -3.38 -12.53
N PHE A 37 1.41 -2.80 -11.50
CA PHE A 37 2.52 -3.40 -10.77
C PHE A 37 2.15 -4.76 -10.16
N PHE A 38 0.96 -4.87 -9.53
CA PHE A 38 0.46 -6.14 -9.01
C PHE A 38 0.15 -7.15 -10.12
N ILE A 39 -0.39 -6.71 -11.26
CA ILE A 39 -0.57 -7.60 -12.42
C ILE A 39 0.77 -8.19 -12.85
N CYS A 40 1.81 -7.35 -12.99
CA CYS A 40 3.16 -7.81 -13.33
C CYS A 40 3.73 -8.78 -12.29
N ILE A 41 3.57 -8.48 -11.00
CA ILE A 41 4.04 -9.35 -9.91
C ILE A 41 3.34 -10.71 -9.95
N TYR A 42 2.01 -10.76 -10.09
CA TYR A 42 1.29 -12.03 -10.09
C TYR A 42 1.65 -12.89 -11.31
N LEU A 43 1.80 -12.27 -12.48
CA LEU A 43 2.31 -12.97 -13.66
C LEU A 43 3.76 -13.44 -13.46
N HIS A 44 4.61 -12.63 -12.83
CA HIS A 44 6.00 -12.99 -12.53
C HIS A 44 6.10 -14.20 -11.59
N ILE A 45 5.30 -14.21 -10.51
CA ILE A 45 5.21 -15.33 -9.56
C ILE A 45 4.65 -16.56 -10.26
N GLY A 46 3.56 -16.41 -11.03
CA GLY A 46 2.94 -17.50 -11.79
C GLY A 46 3.91 -18.16 -12.77
N ARG A 47 4.69 -17.36 -13.51
CA ARG A 47 5.78 -17.85 -14.36
C ARG A 47 6.81 -18.62 -13.54
N GLY A 48 7.22 -18.08 -12.39
CA GLY A 48 8.20 -18.72 -11.51
C GLY A 48 7.74 -20.07 -10.97
N MET A 49 6.44 -20.23 -10.68
CA MET A 49 5.85 -21.51 -10.29
C MET A 49 5.78 -22.49 -11.47
N TYR A 50 5.27 -22.05 -12.62
CA TYR A 50 5.09 -22.89 -13.80
C TYR A 50 6.39 -23.50 -14.32
N TYR A 51 7.48 -22.72 -14.34
CA TYR A 51 8.78 -23.17 -14.82
C TYR A 51 9.74 -23.64 -13.71
N GLY A 52 9.26 -23.82 -12.48
CA GLY A 52 10.10 -24.32 -11.38
C GLY A 52 11.22 -23.35 -10.94
N SER A 53 11.11 -22.05 -11.26
CA SER A 53 12.13 -21.05 -10.90
C SER A 53 12.27 -20.84 -9.40
N TYR A 54 11.29 -21.27 -8.59
CA TYR A 54 11.37 -21.30 -7.12
C TYR A 54 12.46 -22.26 -6.57
N LEU A 55 13.09 -23.06 -7.44
CA LEU A 55 14.26 -23.85 -7.08
C LEU A 55 15.51 -22.98 -6.87
N PHE A 56 15.57 -21.79 -7.46
CA PHE A 56 16.58 -20.78 -7.14
C PHE A 56 16.25 -20.11 -5.80
N LYS A 57 16.55 -20.79 -4.70
CA LYS A 57 16.05 -20.46 -3.35
C LYS A 57 16.35 -19.03 -2.90
N GLU A 58 17.57 -18.55 -3.07
CA GLU A 58 17.93 -17.18 -2.68
C GLU A 58 17.12 -16.14 -3.46
N THR A 59 17.08 -16.28 -4.79
CA THR A 59 16.30 -15.39 -5.67
C THR A 59 14.81 -15.44 -5.34
N TRP A 60 14.28 -16.64 -5.08
CA TRP A 60 12.87 -16.83 -4.73
C TRP A 60 12.54 -16.18 -3.39
N ASN A 61 13.36 -16.39 -2.36
CA ASN A 61 13.16 -15.81 -1.04
C ASN A 61 13.24 -14.27 -1.08
N ILE A 62 14.19 -13.71 -1.83
CA ILE A 62 14.22 -12.26 -2.09
C ILE A 62 12.95 -11.81 -2.81
N GLY A 63 12.46 -12.57 -3.79
CA GLY A 63 11.20 -12.30 -4.48
C GLY A 63 9.99 -12.27 -3.54
N VAL A 64 9.93 -13.18 -2.57
CA VAL A 64 8.87 -13.19 -1.53
C VAL A 64 8.97 -11.96 -0.62
N ILE A 65 10.17 -11.56 -0.22
CA ILE A 65 10.37 -10.32 0.55
C ILE A 65 9.93 -9.10 -0.26
N LEU A 66 10.30 -9.01 -1.55
CA LEU A 66 9.87 -7.94 -2.44
C LEU A 66 8.34 -7.87 -2.58
N LEU A 67 7.65 -9.01 -2.66
CA LEU A 67 6.20 -9.07 -2.68
C LEU A 67 5.61 -8.39 -1.42
N PHE A 68 6.07 -8.78 -0.22
CA PHE A 68 5.57 -8.20 1.03
C PHE A 68 5.88 -6.70 1.15
N LEU A 69 7.06 -6.25 0.72
CA LEU A 69 7.41 -4.83 0.71
C LEU A 69 6.50 -4.02 -0.23
N VAL A 70 6.16 -4.56 -1.40
CA VAL A 70 5.25 -3.90 -2.35
C VAL A 70 3.82 -3.87 -1.80
N MET A 71 3.37 -4.95 -1.15
CA MET A 71 2.06 -4.97 -0.46
C MET A 71 1.98 -3.90 0.62
N ALA A 72 3.01 -3.79 1.49
CA ALA A 72 3.07 -2.76 2.51
C ALA A 72 3.09 -1.35 1.90
N THR A 73 3.90 -1.13 0.86
CA THR A 73 4.02 0.16 0.17
C THR A 73 2.68 0.60 -0.45
N ALA A 74 2.01 -0.31 -1.16
CA ALA A 74 0.71 -0.02 -1.78
C ALA A 74 -0.37 0.23 -0.74
N PHE A 75 -0.39 -0.53 0.35
CA PHE A 75 -1.31 -0.33 1.46
C PHE A 75 -1.15 1.06 2.07
N VAL A 76 0.06 1.44 2.52
CA VAL A 76 0.31 2.76 3.10
C VAL A 76 0.04 3.88 2.10
N GLY A 77 0.38 3.69 0.82
CA GLY A 77 0.06 4.63 -0.26
C GLY A 77 -1.44 4.87 -0.43
N TYR A 78 -2.27 3.82 -0.26
CA TYR A 78 -3.73 3.92 -0.35
C TYR A 78 -4.36 4.70 0.81
N VAL A 79 -3.67 4.82 1.95
CA VAL A 79 -4.13 5.60 3.10
C VAL A 79 -3.98 7.10 2.87
N LEU A 80 -2.96 7.52 2.11
CA LEU A 80 -2.59 8.94 1.94
C LEU A 80 -3.71 9.88 1.46
N PRO A 81 -4.60 9.52 0.52
CA PRO A 81 -5.66 10.41 0.07
C PRO A 81 -6.71 10.75 1.14
N TRP A 82 -6.74 10.01 2.24
CA TRP A 82 -7.63 10.24 3.39
C TRP A 82 -9.13 10.28 3.03
N GLY A 83 -9.55 9.44 2.08
CA GLY A 83 -10.97 9.20 1.78
C GLY A 83 -11.60 8.15 2.70
N GLN A 84 -12.91 7.92 2.57
CA GLN A 84 -13.64 6.92 3.37
C GLN A 84 -13.00 5.53 3.33
N MET A 85 -12.73 5.01 2.14
CA MET A 85 -12.10 3.69 2.00
C MET A 85 -10.65 3.67 2.49
N SER A 86 -9.91 4.77 2.36
CA SER A 86 -8.55 4.91 2.90
C SER A 86 -8.56 4.79 4.43
N PHE A 87 -9.46 5.53 5.09
CA PHE A 87 -9.58 5.51 6.55
C PHE A 87 -10.06 4.15 7.06
N TRP A 88 -11.21 3.68 6.60
CA TRP A 88 -11.78 2.41 7.10
C TRP A 88 -10.92 1.21 6.74
N GLY A 89 -10.28 1.23 5.56
CA GLY A 89 -9.29 0.22 5.18
C GLY A 89 -8.10 0.20 6.13
N ALA A 90 -7.52 1.37 6.47
CA ALA A 90 -6.45 1.47 7.43
C ALA A 90 -6.86 0.91 8.80
N THR A 91 -8.02 1.32 9.30
CA THR A 91 -8.57 0.89 10.59
C THR A 91 -8.72 -0.63 10.65
N VAL A 92 -9.39 -1.24 9.67
CA VAL A 92 -9.67 -2.69 9.70
C VAL A 92 -8.40 -3.51 9.52
N ILE A 93 -7.55 -3.16 8.54
CA ILE A 93 -6.36 -3.95 8.20
C ILE A 93 -5.32 -3.90 9.31
N THR A 94 -5.04 -2.73 9.88
CA THR A 94 -4.06 -2.63 10.98
C THR A 94 -4.59 -3.26 12.27
N ASN A 95 -5.90 -3.20 12.51
CA ASN A 95 -6.50 -3.83 13.70
C ASN A 95 -6.48 -5.38 13.65
N LEU A 96 -6.17 -6.01 12.52
CA LEU A 96 -5.92 -7.46 12.47
C LEU A 96 -4.79 -7.88 13.42
N LEU A 97 -3.83 -6.99 13.68
CA LEU A 97 -2.73 -7.23 14.62
C LEU A 97 -3.19 -7.35 16.08
N SER A 98 -4.38 -6.85 16.43
CA SER A 98 -4.96 -6.99 17.76
C SER A 98 -5.21 -8.44 18.16
N ALA A 99 -5.32 -9.35 17.18
CA ALA A 99 -5.50 -10.77 17.40
C ALA A 99 -4.24 -11.48 17.95
N ALA A 100 -3.08 -10.81 17.96
CA ALA A 100 -1.86 -11.37 18.55
C ALA A 100 -2.00 -11.48 20.09
N PRO A 101 -1.84 -12.68 20.69
CA PRO A 101 -1.96 -12.86 22.13
C PRO A 101 -0.98 -11.97 22.91
N TYR A 102 -1.45 -11.44 24.04
CA TYR A 102 -0.70 -10.61 25.00
C TYR A 102 -0.25 -9.22 24.50
N ILE A 103 0.23 -9.10 23.27
CA ILE A 103 0.85 -7.88 22.73
C ILE A 103 0.02 -7.16 21.67
N GLY A 104 -1.08 -7.75 21.21
CA GLY A 104 -1.80 -7.27 20.02
C GLY A 104 -2.35 -5.86 20.15
N THR A 105 -3.03 -5.55 21.25
CA THR A 105 -3.60 -4.21 21.48
C THR A 105 -2.52 -3.13 21.56
N GLU A 106 -1.43 -3.41 22.26
CA GLU A 106 -0.29 -2.48 22.37
C GLU A 106 0.38 -2.24 21.01
N LEU A 107 0.52 -3.29 20.20
CA LEU A 107 1.10 -3.19 18.86
C LEU A 107 0.25 -2.31 17.93
N VAL A 108 -1.08 -2.45 17.96
CA VAL A 108 -1.99 -1.63 17.15
C VAL A 108 -1.90 -0.16 17.56
N GLN A 109 -1.98 0.13 18.86
CA GLN A 109 -1.89 1.51 19.38
C GLN A 109 -0.52 2.15 19.09
N TRP A 110 0.55 1.35 19.15
CA TRP A 110 1.88 1.80 18.76
C TRP A 110 1.95 2.19 17.27
N ILE A 111 1.34 1.39 16.38
CA ILE A 111 1.26 1.70 14.95
C ILE A 111 0.41 2.94 14.68
N TRP A 112 -0.72 3.09 15.37
CA TRP A 112 -1.60 4.26 15.22
C TRP A 112 -1.00 5.54 15.82
N GLY A 113 -0.11 5.40 16.81
CA GLY A 113 0.39 6.53 17.59
C GLY A 113 -0.70 7.17 18.46
N GLY A 114 -1.75 6.42 18.81
CA GLY A 114 -2.94 6.94 19.50
C GLY A 114 -4.02 5.88 19.74
N PHE A 115 -5.22 6.34 20.13
CA PHE A 115 -6.40 5.51 20.45
C PHE A 115 -7.56 5.76 19.48
#